data_AF-R1G8R9-F1
#
_entry.id   AF-R1G8R9-F1
#
_cell.length_a   1.000
_cell.length_b   1.000
_cell.length_c   1.000
_cell.angle_alpha   90.00
_cell.angle_beta   90.00
_cell.angle_gamma   90.00
#
_symmetry.space_group_name_H-M   'P 1'
#
loop_
_entity.id
_entity.type
_entity.pdbx_description
1 polymer ?
#
loop_
_entity_poly.entity_id
_entity_poly.type
_entity_poly.pdbx_seq_one_letter_code
_entity_poly.pdbx_strand_id
1 'polypeptide(L)'
;MPTTTRYRRRWAALAVLLVAEAMNLLDATIVQVAGPAIHAGLPGPAADVPWFSAAYTLPFAAFLITGGRLGDIFGRARVFRLGVAGFALASAACAAAGDAGLLIGARGVQGAA
;
A
#
# COMPACT_ATOMS: atom_id res chain seq x y z
N MET A 1 -18.54 25.45 27.57
CA MET A 1 -18.58 25.55 26.10
C MET A 1 -17.40 24.76 25.53
N PRO A 2 -17.61 23.71 24.74
CA PRO A 2 -16.50 23.03 24.07
C PRO A 2 -15.94 23.95 22.98
N THR A 3 -14.65 24.28 23.11
CA THR A 3 -13.90 25.07 22.14
C THR A 3 -13.82 24.30 20.82
N THR A 4 -14.55 24.76 19.82
CA THR A 4 -14.41 24.27 18.44
C THR A 4 -13.10 24.81 17.86
N THR A 5 -11.98 24.19 18.22
CA THR A 5 -10.74 24.34 17.46
C THR A 5 -11.04 23.85 16.05
N ARG A 6 -11.36 24.79 15.16
CA ARG A 6 -11.50 24.53 13.73
C ARG A 6 -10.15 23.98 13.29
N TYR A 7 -10.05 22.66 13.14
CA TYR A 7 -8.94 22.01 12.47
C TYR A 7 -8.92 22.53 11.04
N ARG A 8 -8.30 23.69 10.81
CA ARG A 8 -8.28 24.41 9.53
C ARG A 8 -7.67 23.55 8.42
N ARG A 9 -6.86 22.55 8.80
CA ARG A 9 -6.26 21.54 7.92
C ARG A 9 -7.06 20.23 7.80
N ARG A 10 -8.21 20.04 8.44
CA ARG A 10 -8.98 18.77 8.39
C ARG A 10 -9.36 18.38 6.96
N TRP A 11 -9.76 19.35 6.15
CA TRP A 11 -10.11 19.15 4.75
C TRP A 11 -8.88 18.85 3.89
N ALA A 12 -7.74 19.48 4.18
CA ALA A 12 -6.48 19.15 3.52
C ALA A 12 -5.98 17.75 3.90
N ALA A 13 -6.12 17.36 5.17
CA ALA A 13 -5.79 16.01 5.63
C ALA A 13 -6.72 14.97 4.99
N LEU A 14 -8.03 15.27 4.88
CA LEU A 14 -8.99 14.45 4.15
C LEU A 14 -8.60 14.29 2.68
N ALA A 15 -8.24 15.38 2.00
CA ALA A 15 -7.80 15.33 0.61
C ALA A 15 -6.55 14.45 0.45
N VAL A 16 -5.55 14.59 1.34
CA VAL A 16 -4.34 13.74 1.32
C VAL A 16 -4.68 12.27 1.58
N LEU A 17 -5.57 11.97 2.53
CA LEU A 17 -6.01 10.60 2.82
C LEU A 17 -6.77 10.01 1.63
N LEU A 18 -7.66 10.78 1.01
CA LEU A 18 -8.40 10.35 -0.18
C LEU A 18 -7.49 10.11 -1.37
N VAL A 19 -6.46 10.94 -1.56
CA VAL A 19 -5.47 10.75 -2.63
C VAL A 19 -4.60 9.52 -2.37
N ALA A 20 -4.17 9.31 -1.12
CA ALA A 20 -3.44 8.10 -0.74
C ALA A 20 -4.29 6.84 -0.97
N GLU A 21 -5.55 6.86 -0.56
CA GLU A 21 -6.50 5.77 -0.79
C GLU A 21 -6.77 5.55 -2.28
N ALA A 22 -6.93 6.62 -3.06
CA ALA A 22 -7.12 6.54 -4.50
C ALA A 22 -5.90 5.91 -5.18
N MET A 23 -4.68 6.30 -4.80
CA MET A 23 -3.44 5.66 -5.29
C MET A 23 -3.37 4.18 -4.91
N ASN A 24 -3.76 3.84 -3.68
CA ASN A 24 -3.80 2.47 -3.20
C ASN A 24 -4.76 1.59 -4.04
N LEU A 25 -5.94 2.12 -4.33
CA LEU A 25 -6.95 1.44 -5.14
C LEU A 25 -6.50 1.32 -6.61
N LEU A 26 -5.83 2.36 -7.13
CA LEU A 26 -5.22 2.33 -8.46
C LEU A 26 -4.14 1.24 -8.57
N ASP A 27 -3.28 1.12 -7.56
CA ASP A 27 -2.22 0.11 -7.56
C ASP A 27 -2.79 -1.33 -7.53
N ALA A 28 -3.83 -1.57 -6.73
CA ALA A 28 -4.51 -2.87 -6.68
C ALA A 28 -5.21 -3.21 -8.00
N THR A 29 -5.85 -2.23 -8.63
CA THR A 29 -6.57 -2.44 -9.90
C THR A 29 -5.63 -2.62 -11.09
N ILE A 30 -4.50 -1.88 -11.13
CA ILE A 30 -3.46 -2.05 -12.15
C ILE A 30 -2.96 -3.48 -12.16
N VAL A 31 -2.72 -4.11 -11.01
CA VAL A 31 -2.26 -5.50 -10.96
C VAL A 31 -3.31 -6.49 -11.42
N GLN A 32 -4.59 -6.26 -11.12
CA GLN A 32 -5.65 -7.15 -11.61
C GLN A 32 -5.80 -7.08 -13.13
N VAL A 33 -5.68 -5.88 -13.70
CA VAL A 33 -5.81 -5.66 -15.14
C VAL A 33 -4.55 -6.07 -15.90
N ALA A 34 -3.38 -5.72 -15.36
CA ALA A 34 -2.09 -5.97 -15.99
C ALA A 34 -1.49 -7.33 -15.60
N GLY A 35 -2.01 -8.06 -14.62
CA GLY A 35 -1.50 -9.35 -14.17
C GLY A 35 -1.22 -10.35 -15.31
N PRO A 36 -2.13 -10.52 -16.29
CA PRO A 36 -1.88 -11.34 -17.47
C PRO A 36 -0.77 -10.80 -18.38
N ALA A 37 -0.67 -9.48 -18.54
CA ALA A 37 0.36 -8.83 -19.37
C ALA A 37 1.75 -8.81 -18.71
N ILE A 38 1.79 -8.67 -17.38
CA ILE A 38 2.98 -8.78 -16.53
C ILE A 38 3.52 -10.21 -16.59
N HIS A 39 2.64 -11.21 -16.53
CA HIS A 39 3.03 -12.61 -16.67
C HIS A 39 3.52 -12.96 -18.09
N ALA A 40 2.90 -12.39 -19.13
CA ALA A 40 3.35 -12.58 -20.51
C ALA A 40 4.79 -12.04 -20.74
N GLY A 41 5.25 -11.09 -19.92
CA GLY A 41 6.61 -10.52 -19.99
C GLY A 41 7.60 -11.07 -18.97
N LEU A 42 7.18 -11.89 -18.00
CA LEU A 42 8.01 -12.40 -16.90
C LEU A 42 8.04 -13.94 -16.90
N PRO A 43 9.22 -14.58 -16.81
CA PRO A 43 9.29 -16.03 -16.62
C PRO A 43 8.73 -16.43 -15.25
N GLY A 44 7.71 -17.29 -15.22
CA GLY A 44 7.14 -17.84 -13.99
C GLY A 44 5.93 -18.76 -14.26
N PRO A 45 5.41 -19.48 -13.26
CA PRO A 45 4.17 -20.26 -13.37
C PRO A 45 2.91 -19.37 -13.42
N ALA A 46 1.90 -19.74 -14.23
CA ALA A 46 0.62 -19.03 -14.29
C ALA A 46 -0.15 -19.00 -12.94
N ALA A 47 0.23 -19.88 -12.00
CA ALA A 47 -0.27 -19.89 -10.63
C ALA A 47 0.12 -18.65 -9.81
N ASP A 48 1.04 -17.81 -10.29
CA ASP A 48 1.52 -16.61 -9.59
C ASP A 48 0.61 -15.39 -9.77
N VAL A 49 -0.23 -15.37 -10.80
CA VAL A 49 -1.10 -14.23 -11.12
C VAL A 49 -2.04 -13.84 -9.96
N PRO A 50 -2.71 -14.78 -9.26
CA PRO A 50 -3.51 -14.46 -8.08
C PRO A 50 -2.67 -13.91 -6.90
N TRP A 51 -1.40 -14.34 -6.79
CA TRP A 51 -0.52 -13.93 -5.70
C TRP A 51 -0.11 -12.46 -5.79
N PHE A 52 -0.12 -11.85 -6.97
CA PHE A 52 0.18 -10.42 -7.12
C PHE A 52 -0.78 -9.52 -6.31
N SER A 53 -2.05 -9.92 -6.18
CA SER A 53 -3.03 -9.22 -5.34
C SER A 53 -3.01 -9.73 -3.89
N ALA A 54 -2.96 -11.06 -3.70
CA ALA A 54 -3.03 -11.65 -2.37
C ALA A 54 -1.85 -11.24 -1.47
N ALA A 55 -0.65 -11.14 -2.04
CA ALA A 55 0.56 -10.77 -1.31
C ALA A 55 0.49 -9.35 -0.75
N TYR A 56 -0.24 -8.43 -1.39
CA TYR A 56 -0.50 -7.11 -0.83
C TYR A 56 -1.61 -7.15 0.24
N THR A 57 -2.74 -7.79 -0.07
CA THR A 57 -3.94 -7.73 0.79
C THR A 57 -3.75 -8.43 2.14
N LEU A 58 -3.03 -9.55 2.18
CA LEU A 58 -2.80 -10.31 3.41
C LEU A 58 -2.06 -9.51 4.50
N PRO A 59 -0.84 -8.98 4.24
CA PRO A 59 -0.14 -8.15 5.22
C PRO A 59 -0.88 -6.85 5.48
N PHE A 60 -1.52 -6.23 4.49
CA PHE A 60 -2.33 -5.02 4.73
C PHE A 60 -3.43 -5.27 5.75
N ALA A 61 -4.23 -6.32 5.57
CA ALA A 61 -5.28 -6.70 6.51
C ALA A 61 -4.73 -7.04 7.90
N ALA A 62 -3.60 -7.77 7.97
CA ALA A 62 -2.97 -8.17 9.23
C ALA A 62 -2.38 -6.98 10.01
N PHE A 63 -1.77 -6.02 9.29
CA PHE A 63 -1.12 -4.86 9.88
C PHE A 63 -2.05 -3.67 10.09
N LEU A 64 -3.27 -3.66 9.56
CA LEU A 64 -4.21 -2.53 9.69
C LEU A 64 -4.52 -2.20 11.16
N ILE A 65 -4.81 -3.22 11.98
CA ILE A 65 -5.09 -3.06 13.42
C ILE A 65 -3.80 -2.64 14.16
N THR A 66 -2.69 -3.28 13.82
CA THR A 66 -1.38 -3.07 14.45
C THR A 66 -0.85 -1.66 14.17
N GLY A 67 -0.93 -1.20 12.92
CA GLY A 67 -0.55 0.15 12.47
C GLY A 67 -1.44 1.24 13.07
N GLY A 68 -2.74 0.96 13.25
CA GLY A 68 -3.65 1.81 14.01
C GLY A 68 -3.17 2.04 15.45
N ARG A 69 -2.90 0.95 16.19
CA ARG A 69 -2.34 1.04 17.56
C ARG A 69 -0.96 1.68 17.58
N LEU A 70 -0.11 1.41 16.61
CA LEU A 70 1.21 2.01 16.49
C LEU A 70 1.09 3.53 16.32
N GLY A 71 0.09 3.99 15.57
CA GLY A 71 -0.25 5.40 15.39
C GLY A 71 -0.68 6.08 16.70
N ASP A 72 -1.42 5.36 17.55
CA ASP A 72 -1.87 5.86 18.84
C ASP A 72 -0.72 5.96 19.86
N ILE A 73 0.23 5.01 19.83
CA ILE A 73 1.37 4.96 20.77
C ILE A 73 2.50 5.92 20.36
N PHE A 74 2.91 5.89 19.08
CA PHE A 74 4.09 6.62 18.60
C PHE A 74 3.77 7.97 17.95
N GLY A 75 2.47 8.27 17.79
CA GLY A 75 1.94 9.49 17.20
C GLY A 75 1.64 9.36 15.71
N ARG A 76 0.39 9.68 15.32
CA ARG A 76 -0.12 9.43 13.96
C ARG A 76 0.73 10.03 12.84
N ALA A 77 1.38 11.17 13.08
CA ALA A 77 2.17 11.87 12.07
C ALA A 77 3.52 11.20 11.77
N ARG A 78 4.08 10.41 12.70
CA ARG A 78 5.28 9.59 12.44
C ARG A 78 4.91 8.33 11.68
N VAL A 79 3.90 7.61 12.15
CA VAL A 79 3.44 6.36 11.53
C VAL A 79 2.96 6.61 10.10
N PHE A 80 2.21 7.70 9.86
CA PHE A 80 1.80 8.07 8.50
C PHE A 80 2.99 8.33 7.57
N ARG A 81 4.04 9.03 8.03
CA ARG A 81 5.23 9.29 7.20
C ARG A 81 6.04 8.03 6.92
N LEU A 82 6.17 7.15 7.92
CA LEU A 82 6.86 5.86 7.77
C LEU A 82 6.12 4.96 6.78
N GLY A 83 4.80 4.85 6.89
CA GLY A 83 4.01 4.05 5.96
C GLY A 83 4.05 4.60 4.53
N VAL A 84 3.93 5.93 4.35
CA VAL A 84 4.07 6.55 3.01
C VAL A 84 5.47 6.31 2.42
N ALA A 85 6.53 6.42 3.23
CA ALA A 85 7.89 6.17 2.77
C ALA A 85 8.11 4.68 2.41
N GLY A 86 7.63 3.76 3.25
CA GLY A 86 7.69 2.32 3.00
C GLY A 86 6.90 1.91 1.77
N PHE A 87 5.69 2.44 1.61
CA PHE A 87 4.85 2.22 0.44
C PHE A 87 5.54 2.69 -0.84
N ALA A 88 6.09 3.92 -0.86
CA ALA A 88 6.78 4.45 -2.03
C ALA A 88 8.02 3.62 -2.41
N LEU A 89 8.82 3.18 -1.44
CA LEU A 89 9.98 2.32 -1.69
C LEU A 89 9.56 0.95 -2.21
N ALA A 90 8.52 0.35 -1.64
CA ALA A 90 8.02 -0.94 -2.07
C ALA A 90 7.38 -0.88 -3.48
N SER A 91 6.67 0.20 -3.81
CA SER A 91 6.18 0.44 -5.17
C SER A 91 7.32 0.60 -6.17
N ALA A 92 8.39 1.30 -5.82
CA ALA A 92 9.58 1.40 -6.66
C ALA A 92 10.26 0.03 -6.86
N ALA A 93 10.31 -0.80 -5.82
CA ALA A 93 10.80 -2.17 -5.91
C ALA A 93 9.91 -3.05 -6.81
N CYS A 94 8.59 -2.86 -6.77
CA CYS A 94 7.66 -3.54 -7.69
C CYS A 94 7.90 -3.13 -9.14
N ALA A 95 8.16 -1.85 -9.40
CA ALA A 95 8.46 -1.36 -10.76
C ALA A 95 9.80 -1.88 -11.30
N ALA A 96 10.75 -2.22 -10.42
CA ALA A 96 12.05 -2.79 -10.75
C ALA A 96 12.06 -4.33 -10.78
N ALA A 97 10.91 -4.99 -10.55
CA ALA A 97 10.85 -6.44 -10.44
C ALA A 97 11.12 -7.13 -11.79
N GLY A 98 12.15 -7.99 -11.83
CA GLY A 98 12.54 -8.76 -13.02
C GLY A 98 11.96 -10.18 -13.10
N ASP A 99 11.25 -10.63 -12.06
CA ASP A 99 10.59 -11.93 -11.98
C ASP A 99 9.33 -11.86 -11.09
N ALA A 100 8.44 -12.85 -11.25
CA ALA A 100 7.17 -12.91 -10.53
C ALA A 100 7.34 -13.04 -9.00
N GLY A 101 8.38 -13.75 -8.55
CA GLY A 101 8.65 -13.94 -7.12
C GLY A 101 9.08 -12.65 -6.43
N LEU A 102 9.96 -11.87 -7.06
CA LEU A 102 10.37 -10.55 -6.56
C LEU A 102 9.19 -9.57 -6.52
N LEU A 103 8.31 -9.61 -7.52
CA LEU A 103 7.08 -8.80 -7.53
C LEU A 103 6.15 -9.17 -6.36
N ILE A 104 5.92 -10.46 -6.13
CA ILE A 104 5.10 -10.96 -5.01
C ILE A 104 5.72 -10.55 -3.66
N GLY A 105 7.03 -10.69 -3.51
CA GLY A 105 7.74 -10.28 -2.29
C GLY A 105 7.65 -8.79 -2.03
N ALA A 106 7.88 -7.96 -3.05
CA ALA A 106 7.78 -6.50 -2.96
C ALA A 106 6.34 -6.05 -2.62
N ARG A 107 5.33 -6.73 -3.19
CA ARG A 107 3.91 -6.54 -2.84
C ARG A 107 3.60 -6.88 -1.38
N GLY A 108 4.21 -7.94 -0.87
CA GLY A 108 4.18 -8.33 0.54
C GLY A 108 4.68 -7.22 1.46
N VAL A 109 5.83 -6.65 1.12
CA VAL A 109 6.39 -5.52 1.86
C VAL A 109 5.52 -4.27 1.73
N GLN A 110 4.96 -4.02 0.55
CA GLN A 110 4.10 -2.86 0.29
C GLN A 110 2.80 -2.90 1.12
N GLY A 111 2.20 -4.07 1.31
CA GLY A 111 1.04 -4.22 2.18
C GLY A 111 1.37 -4.12 3.68
N ALA A 112 2.63 -4.38 4.08
CA ALA A 112 3.05 -4.28 5.48
C ALA A 112 3.49 -2.86 5.91
N ALA A 113 3.68 -1.95 4.96
CA ALA A 113 4.12 -0.56 5.19
C ALA A 113 2.95 0.36 5.59
#